data_AF-J9C8W5-F1
#
_entry.id   AF-J9C8W5-F1
#
_cell.length_a   1.000
_cell.length_b   1.000
_cell.length_c   1.000
_cell.angle_alpha   90.00
_cell.angle_beta   90.00
_cell.angle_gamma   90.00
#
_symmetry.space_group_name_H-M   'P 1'
#
loop_
_entity.id
_entity.type
_entity.pdbx_description
1 polymer ?
#
loop_
_entity_poly.entity_id
_entity_poly.type
_entity_poly.pdbx_seq_one_letter_code
_entity_poly.pdbx_strand_id
1 'polypeptide(L)'
;VAIDCVNSVGGIVLPQLLEQLGVKHVEKLYCEPTGHFQHNPEPLEKNLGDIMTLMKGGKADVAFVVDPDVDRLAMICEDGKMYGEEYTLVTVADYVLKHTPGNTVSNLSSTRALRDVTRKYGQEYSASAVGEVNVTTKMKEVGAVIGGEGNGGVIYPASHYGRDALVGIALFLSHLAHEGKKVSELRASYPAYFMAKNRVDLTPDTDVDAILAKVKELYKSEEINDIDGVKIDFPDKWVHLRKSNT
;
A
#
# COMPACT_ATOMS: atom_id res chain seq x y z
N VAL A 1 -11.12 -1.49 16.99
CA VAL A 1 -10.39 -2.01 15.81
C VAL A 1 -10.92 -3.39 15.48
N ALA A 2 -11.05 -3.74 14.21
CA ALA A 2 -11.31 -5.11 13.78
C ALA A 2 -10.09 -5.68 13.05
N ILE A 3 -9.89 -6.99 13.10
CA ILE A 3 -8.80 -7.67 12.38
C ILE A 3 -9.30 -8.90 11.66
N ASP A 4 -8.74 -9.14 10.48
CA ASP A 4 -8.87 -10.39 9.73
C ASP A 4 -7.46 -10.93 9.44
N CYS A 5 -7.19 -12.14 9.91
CA CYS A 5 -5.87 -12.77 9.81
C CYS A 5 -5.87 -14.01 8.91
N VAL A 6 -6.96 -14.23 8.14
CA VAL A 6 -7.12 -15.30 7.15
C VAL A 6 -6.73 -16.71 7.62
N ASN A 7 -6.83 -16.98 8.92
CA ASN A 7 -6.40 -18.20 9.60
C ASN A 7 -4.90 -18.52 9.45
N SER A 8 -4.06 -17.47 9.49
CA SER A 8 -2.60 -17.57 9.44
C SER A 8 -1.90 -16.83 10.59
N VAL A 9 -0.58 -16.67 10.50
CA VAL A 9 0.31 -16.20 11.58
C VAL A 9 -0.01 -14.81 12.12
N GLY A 10 -0.72 -13.98 11.35
CA GLY A 10 -1.24 -12.68 11.82
C GLY A 10 -2.09 -12.80 13.09
N GLY A 11 -2.83 -13.91 13.23
CA GLY A 11 -3.69 -14.15 14.38
C GLY A 11 -2.95 -14.33 15.70
N ILE A 12 -1.65 -14.64 15.65
CA ILE A 12 -0.77 -14.75 16.81
C ILE A 12 -0.34 -13.35 17.30
N VAL A 13 0.09 -12.50 16.37
CA VAL A 13 0.83 -11.26 16.69
C VAL A 13 -0.06 -10.00 16.69
N LEU A 14 -1.06 -9.90 15.82
CA LEU A 14 -1.93 -8.70 15.74
C LEU A 14 -2.67 -8.42 17.05
N PRO A 15 -3.29 -9.40 17.74
CA PRO A 15 -3.95 -9.14 19.01
C PRO A 15 -2.99 -8.57 20.06
N GLN A 16 -1.77 -9.10 20.15
CA GLN A 16 -0.75 -8.65 21.10
C GLN A 16 -0.29 -7.23 20.76
N LEU A 17 -0.02 -6.94 19.49
CA LEU A 17 0.35 -5.60 19.04
C LEU A 17 -0.73 -4.58 19.40
N LEU A 18 -1.99 -4.86 19.08
CA LEU A 18 -3.10 -3.94 19.34
C LEU A 18 -3.31 -3.70 20.84
N GLU A 19 -3.16 -4.73 21.67
CA GLU A 19 -3.19 -4.59 23.12
C GLU A 19 -2.06 -3.68 23.62
N GLN A 20 -0.82 -3.87 23.15
CA GLN A 20 0.33 -3.04 23.50
C GLN A 20 0.19 -1.58 23.04
N LEU A 21 -0.48 -1.35 21.91
CA LEU A 21 -0.84 -0.02 21.42
C LEU A 21 -2.02 0.62 22.17
N GLY A 22 -2.60 -0.08 23.16
CA GLY A 22 -3.67 0.45 24.01
C GLY A 22 -5.06 0.38 23.41
N VAL A 23 -5.27 -0.40 22.33
CA VAL A 23 -6.58 -0.61 21.71
C VAL A 23 -7.50 -1.35 22.69
N LYS A 24 -8.61 -0.71 23.04
CA LYS A 24 -9.54 -1.22 24.08
C LYS A 24 -10.42 -2.38 23.62
N HIS A 25 -10.80 -2.36 22.34
CA HIS A 25 -11.72 -3.33 21.76
C HIS A 25 -11.19 -3.82 20.41
N VAL A 26 -11.02 -5.14 20.32
CA VAL A 26 -10.54 -5.84 19.12
C VAL A 26 -11.57 -6.88 18.72
N GLU A 27 -12.23 -6.66 17.58
CA GLU A 27 -13.06 -7.67 16.92
C GLU A 27 -12.15 -8.57 16.07
N LYS A 28 -12.23 -9.90 16.25
CA LYS A 28 -11.28 -10.85 15.65
C LYS A 28 -11.97 -11.78 14.68
N LEU A 29 -11.59 -11.73 13.41
CA LEU A 29 -11.97 -12.68 12.38
C LEU A 29 -10.76 -13.54 12.03
N TYR A 30 -10.99 -14.85 11.87
CA TYR A 30 -10.03 -15.78 11.27
C TYR A 30 -8.62 -15.70 11.91
N CYS A 31 -8.55 -15.60 13.24
CA CYS A 31 -7.28 -15.44 13.98
C CYS A 31 -6.66 -16.76 14.47
N GLU A 32 -7.33 -17.90 14.29
CA GLU A 32 -6.72 -19.19 14.64
C GLU A 32 -5.81 -19.65 13.49
N PRO A 33 -4.48 -19.81 13.70
CA PRO A 33 -3.52 -20.10 12.64
C PRO A 33 -3.55 -21.59 12.27
N THR A 34 -4.59 -22.00 11.56
CA THR A 34 -4.81 -23.40 11.18
C THR A 34 -4.09 -23.80 9.90
N GLY A 35 -3.67 -22.82 9.08
CA GLY A 35 -3.17 -23.06 7.73
C GLY A 35 -4.27 -23.39 6.70
N HIS A 36 -5.53 -23.45 7.15
CA HIS A 36 -6.70 -23.55 6.29
C HIS A 36 -7.31 -22.15 6.12
N PHE A 37 -6.93 -21.47 5.03
CA PHE A 37 -7.37 -20.11 4.76
C PHE A 37 -8.88 -20.03 4.53
N GLN A 38 -9.57 -19.20 5.31
CA GLN A 38 -11.02 -19.08 5.26
C GLN A 38 -11.55 -18.54 3.92
N HIS A 39 -10.82 -17.60 3.35
CA HIS A 39 -11.07 -17.04 2.04
C HIS A 39 -9.75 -17.00 1.26
N ASN A 40 -9.81 -16.58 -0.01
CA ASN A 40 -8.59 -16.39 -0.78
C ASN A 40 -7.67 -15.39 -0.03
N PRO A 41 -6.39 -15.74 0.24
CA PRO A 41 -5.50 -14.97 1.10
C PRO A 41 -5.07 -13.62 0.52
N GLU A 42 -5.33 -13.37 -0.75
CA GLU A 42 -5.06 -12.07 -1.34
C GLU A 42 -6.07 -11.03 -0.81
N PRO A 43 -5.63 -9.93 -0.17
CA PRO A 43 -6.52 -8.99 0.53
C PRO A 43 -7.21 -8.00 -0.43
N LEU A 44 -7.88 -8.52 -1.45
CA LEU A 44 -8.67 -7.75 -2.41
C LEU A 44 -10.13 -7.65 -1.97
N GLU A 45 -10.81 -6.55 -2.27
CA GLU A 45 -12.21 -6.28 -1.87
C GLU A 45 -13.15 -7.48 -2.06
N LYS A 46 -13.05 -8.18 -3.20
CA LYS A 46 -13.85 -9.38 -3.52
C LYS A 46 -13.74 -10.52 -2.50
N ASN A 47 -12.65 -10.56 -1.73
CA ASN A 47 -12.35 -11.60 -0.74
C ASN A 47 -12.69 -11.17 0.69
N LEU A 48 -13.03 -9.88 0.94
CA LEU A 48 -13.11 -9.28 2.27
C LEU A 48 -14.55 -9.01 2.76
N GLY A 49 -15.53 -9.75 2.22
CA GLY A 49 -16.95 -9.50 2.46
C GLY A 49 -17.36 -9.55 3.94
N ASP A 50 -16.83 -10.49 4.72
CA ASP A 50 -17.22 -10.69 6.13
C ASP A 50 -16.75 -9.53 7.01
N ILE A 51 -15.47 -9.18 6.91
CA ILE A 51 -14.89 -8.06 7.67
C ILE A 51 -15.51 -6.72 7.24
N MET A 52 -15.80 -6.51 5.96
CA MET A 52 -16.52 -5.31 5.49
C MET A 52 -17.94 -5.25 6.06
N THR A 53 -18.63 -6.40 6.15
CA THR A 53 -19.97 -6.49 6.75
C THR A 53 -19.92 -6.21 8.25
N LEU A 54 -18.91 -6.73 8.96
CA LEU A 54 -18.68 -6.41 10.37
C LEU A 54 -18.49 -4.91 10.59
N MET A 55 -17.68 -4.27 9.75
CA MET A 55 -17.41 -2.83 9.85
C MET A 55 -18.67 -1.98 9.64
N LYS A 56 -19.56 -2.36 8.72
CA LYS A 56 -20.87 -1.70 8.55
C LYS A 56 -21.75 -1.76 9.81
N GLY A 57 -21.48 -2.69 10.72
CA GLY A 57 -22.14 -2.76 12.02
C GLY A 57 -21.76 -1.62 12.99
N GLY A 58 -20.74 -0.82 12.68
CA GLY A 58 -20.44 0.45 13.38
C GLY A 58 -19.79 0.31 14.75
N LYS A 59 -19.11 -0.81 15.04
CA LYS A 59 -18.47 -1.09 16.34
C LYS A 59 -16.96 -0.86 16.37
N ALA A 60 -16.33 -0.63 15.23
CA ALA A 60 -14.89 -0.45 15.12
C ALA A 60 -14.55 0.75 14.23
N ASP A 61 -13.52 1.49 14.60
CA ASP A 61 -13.07 2.69 13.87
C ASP A 61 -12.28 2.36 12.59
N VAL A 62 -11.66 1.18 12.55
CA VAL A 62 -10.86 0.68 11.42
C VAL A 62 -10.81 -0.84 11.46
N ALA A 63 -10.72 -1.48 10.29
CA ALA A 63 -10.28 -2.87 10.17
C ALA A 63 -8.91 -2.98 9.52
N PHE A 64 -8.12 -3.92 10.00
CA PHE A 64 -6.87 -4.34 9.36
C PHE A 64 -6.99 -5.77 8.85
N VAL A 65 -6.61 -5.98 7.60
CA VAL A 65 -6.53 -7.30 6.99
C VAL A 65 -5.09 -7.54 6.55
N VAL A 66 -4.55 -8.69 6.92
CA VAL A 66 -3.18 -9.11 6.59
C VAL A 66 -3.21 -10.39 5.79
N ASP A 67 -2.22 -10.56 4.91
CA ASP A 67 -2.03 -11.79 4.17
C ASP A 67 -1.29 -12.85 5.03
N PRO A 68 -1.11 -14.10 4.55
CA PRO A 68 -0.71 -15.20 5.40
C PRO A 68 0.63 -15.05 6.12
N ASP A 69 1.59 -14.33 5.54
CA ASP A 69 2.91 -14.03 6.09
C ASP A 69 3.05 -12.61 6.65
N VAL A 70 1.97 -11.82 6.64
CA VAL A 70 1.84 -10.54 7.35
C VAL A 70 2.77 -9.45 6.80
N ASP A 71 3.10 -9.53 5.50
CA ASP A 71 3.90 -8.52 4.83
C ASP A 71 3.03 -7.42 4.19
N ARG A 72 1.76 -7.72 3.86
CA ARG A 72 0.80 -6.80 3.25
C ARG A 72 -0.30 -6.39 4.20
N LEU A 73 -0.71 -5.13 4.08
CA LEU A 73 -1.74 -4.50 4.89
C LEU A 73 -2.82 -3.87 4.04
N ALA A 74 -4.03 -4.44 4.10
CA ALA A 74 -5.25 -3.80 3.64
C ALA A 74 -6.03 -3.22 4.81
N MET A 75 -6.75 -2.12 4.54
CA MET A 75 -7.54 -1.42 5.54
C MET A 75 -8.97 -1.21 5.06
N ILE A 76 -9.90 -1.23 6.02
CA ILE A 76 -11.32 -0.95 5.80
C ILE A 76 -11.74 0.18 6.73
N CYS A 77 -12.42 1.17 6.16
CA CYS A 77 -12.94 2.34 6.87
C CYS A 77 -14.05 1.95 7.85
N GLU A 78 -14.38 2.88 8.75
CA GLU A 78 -15.47 2.72 9.73
C GLU A 78 -16.86 2.54 9.07
N ASP A 79 -17.02 2.93 7.80
CA ASP A 79 -18.26 2.76 7.02
C ASP A 79 -18.31 1.43 6.24
N GLY A 80 -17.30 0.57 6.43
CA GLY A 80 -17.19 -0.74 5.79
C GLY A 80 -16.78 -0.71 4.31
N LYS A 81 -16.26 0.42 3.82
CA LYS A 81 -15.63 0.50 2.50
C LYS A 81 -14.12 0.27 2.60
N MET A 82 -13.52 -0.22 1.52
CA MET A 82 -12.07 -0.31 1.40
C MET A 82 -11.41 1.07 1.54
N TYR A 83 -10.33 1.15 2.30
CA TYR A 83 -9.50 2.36 2.41
C TYR A 83 -8.77 2.67 1.09
N GLY A 84 -8.49 1.61 0.32
CA GLY A 84 -7.68 1.63 -0.89
C GLY A 84 -6.26 1.18 -0.60
N GLU A 85 -5.88 0.03 -1.14
CA GLU A 85 -4.59 -0.66 -0.96
C GLU A 85 -3.38 0.26 -1.18
N GLU A 86 -3.46 1.09 -2.22
CA GLU A 86 -2.43 2.08 -2.59
C GLU A 86 -2.21 3.17 -1.54
N TYR A 87 -3.20 3.43 -0.67
CA TYR A 87 -3.19 4.55 0.27
C TYR A 87 -2.70 4.17 1.66
N THR A 88 -2.43 2.89 1.92
CA THR A 88 -1.77 2.46 3.16
C THR A 88 -0.43 3.18 3.31
N LEU A 89 0.46 3.02 2.32
CA LEU A 89 1.78 3.67 2.31
C LEU A 89 1.68 5.20 2.33
N VAL A 90 0.78 5.78 1.53
CA VAL A 90 0.58 7.24 1.47
C VAL A 90 0.24 7.82 2.85
N THR A 91 -0.63 7.13 3.58
CA THR A 91 -1.13 7.60 4.87
C THR A 91 -0.07 7.52 5.95
N VAL A 92 0.64 6.39 6.04
CA VAL A 92 1.72 6.25 7.05
C VAL A 92 2.93 7.11 6.69
N ALA A 93 3.18 7.37 5.39
CA ALA A 93 4.22 8.30 4.97
C ALA A 93 3.90 9.74 5.39
N ASP A 94 2.64 10.18 5.32
CA ASP A 94 2.24 11.50 5.85
C ASP A 94 2.61 11.64 7.33
N TYR A 95 2.32 10.61 8.14
CA TYR A 95 2.71 10.58 9.55
C TYR A 95 4.22 10.65 9.76
N VAL A 96 4.98 9.80 9.05
CA VAL A 96 6.44 9.77 9.18
C VAL A 96 7.05 11.09 8.75
N LEU A 97 6.63 11.67 7.62
CA LEU A 97 7.18 12.93 7.12
C LEU A 97 6.90 14.13 8.04
N LYS A 98 5.76 14.13 8.77
CA LYS A 98 5.47 15.15 9.78
C LYS A 98 6.46 15.16 10.93
N HIS A 99 6.99 14.00 11.31
CA HIS A 99 7.83 13.83 12.51
C HIS A 99 9.32 13.64 12.18
N THR A 100 9.61 13.07 11.01
CA THR A 100 10.93 12.75 10.50
C THR A 100 10.99 13.14 9.02
N PRO A 101 11.32 14.41 8.72
CA PRO A 101 11.50 14.86 7.33
C PRO A 101 12.56 14.02 6.61
N GLY A 102 12.25 13.58 5.39
CA GLY A 102 13.19 12.87 4.54
C GLY A 102 12.55 12.32 3.26
N ASN A 103 13.36 11.65 2.45
CA ASN A 103 12.95 11.16 1.14
C ASN A 103 12.01 9.95 1.25
N THR A 104 11.22 9.72 0.20
CA THR A 104 10.36 8.52 0.09
C THR A 104 10.60 7.75 -1.19
N VAL A 105 10.26 6.46 -1.16
CA VAL A 105 10.34 5.59 -2.35
C VAL A 105 9.10 4.73 -2.47
N SER A 106 8.57 4.60 -3.70
CA SER A 106 7.68 3.48 -4.04
C SER A 106 8.09 2.83 -5.35
N ASN A 107 7.52 1.67 -5.67
CA ASN A 107 7.63 1.17 -7.03
C ASN A 107 6.85 2.05 -8.03
N LEU A 108 7.17 1.93 -9.32
CA LEU A 108 6.54 2.70 -10.41
C LEU A 108 5.04 2.48 -10.58
N SER A 109 4.55 1.30 -10.19
CA SER A 109 3.14 0.90 -10.31
C SER A 109 2.26 1.43 -9.19
N SER A 110 2.84 2.06 -8.18
CA SER A 110 2.11 2.62 -7.05
C SER A 110 1.47 3.97 -7.40
N THR A 111 0.47 4.36 -6.61
CA THR A 111 -0.19 5.67 -6.73
C THR A 111 0.80 6.84 -6.70
N ARG A 112 0.54 7.84 -7.54
CA ARG A 112 1.24 9.13 -7.52
C ARG A 112 1.04 9.89 -6.21
N ALA A 113 0.01 9.58 -5.42
CA ALA A 113 -0.27 10.30 -4.18
C ALA A 113 0.91 10.34 -3.20
N LEU A 114 1.77 9.31 -3.15
CA LEU A 114 2.97 9.34 -2.29
C LEU A 114 3.93 10.45 -2.72
N ARG A 115 4.14 10.64 -4.02
CA ARG A 115 4.97 11.73 -4.57
C ARG A 115 4.43 13.09 -4.14
N ASP A 116 3.12 13.28 -4.24
CA ASP A 116 2.49 14.57 -3.94
C ASP A 116 2.52 14.87 -2.44
N VAL A 117 2.27 13.87 -1.59
CA VAL A 117 2.43 13.98 -0.13
C VAL A 117 3.88 14.29 0.23
N THR A 118 4.84 13.61 -0.39
CA THR A 118 6.28 13.85 -0.13
C THR A 118 6.69 15.28 -0.49
N ARG A 119 6.27 15.75 -1.67
CA ARG A 119 6.54 17.12 -2.15
C ARG A 119 5.85 18.18 -1.31
N LYS A 120 4.68 17.89 -0.72
CA LYS A 120 4.00 18.81 0.23
C LYS A 120 4.88 19.14 1.44
N TYR A 121 5.77 18.23 1.86
CA TYR A 121 6.75 18.45 2.93
C TYR A 121 8.10 18.98 2.43
N GLY A 122 8.20 19.36 1.16
CA GLY A 122 9.45 19.84 0.54
C GLY A 122 10.52 18.76 0.41
N GLN A 123 10.15 17.47 0.46
CA GLN A 123 11.06 16.33 0.36
C GLN A 123 11.08 15.75 -1.06
N GLU A 124 12.08 14.89 -1.35
CA GLU A 124 12.21 14.23 -2.65
C GLU A 124 11.57 12.84 -2.66
N TYR A 125 10.85 12.56 -3.75
CA TYR A 125 10.28 11.25 -4.05
C TYR A 125 11.10 10.58 -5.16
N SER A 126 11.41 9.30 -4.98
CA SER A 126 12.01 8.45 -6.00
C SER A 126 11.14 7.23 -6.29
N ALA A 127 11.20 6.73 -7.52
CA ALA A 127 10.55 5.48 -7.89
C ALA A 127 11.58 4.39 -8.22
N SER A 128 11.25 3.13 -7.91
CA SER A 128 12.01 1.95 -8.33
C SER A 128 11.20 1.09 -9.30
N ALA A 129 11.86 0.13 -9.94
CA ALA A 129 11.19 -1.01 -10.56
C ALA A 129 10.32 -1.76 -9.52
N VAL A 130 9.33 -2.53 -9.99
CA VAL A 130 8.47 -3.36 -9.13
C VAL A 130 9.27 -4.44 -8.40
N GLY A 131 8.91 -4.73 -7.15
CA GLY A 131 9.55 -5.73 -6.29
C GLY A 131 10.29 -5.13 -5.10
N GLU A 132 10.10 -5.73 -3.93
CA GLU A 132 10.65 -5.26 -2.65
C GLU A 132 12.17 -5.02 -2.67
N VAL A 133 12.94 -5.89 -3.32
CA VAL A 133 14.41 -5.74 -3.42
C VAL A 133 14.79 -4.45 -4.17
N ASN A 134 14.04 -4.09 -5.20
CA ASN A 134 14.28 -2.86 -5.97
C ASN A 134 13.94 -1.63 -5.14
N VAL A 135 12.82 -1.68 -4.41
CA VAL A 135 12.38 -0.60 -3.51
C VAL A 135 13.41 -0.39 -2.40
N THR A 136 13.77 -1.43 -1.67
CA THR A 136 14.73 -1.35 -0.55
C THR A 136 16.12 -0.91 -1.01
N THR A 137 16.58 -1.35 -2.19
CA THR A 137 17.83 -0.88 -2.79
C THR A 137 17.79 0.62 -3.06
N LYS A 138 16.71 1.10 -3.69
CA LYS A 138 16.54 2.53 -3.97
C LYS A 138 16.42 3.34 -2.68
N MET A 139 15.69 2.84 -1.67
CA MET A 139 15.57 3.49 -0.36
C MET A 139 16.93 3.70 0.31
N LYS A 140 17.83 2.70 0.23
CA LYS A 140 19.20 2.82 0.76
C LYS A 140 20.02 3.84 -0.05
N GLU A 141 19.89 3.81 -1.37
CA GLU A 141 20.59 4.73 -2.27
C GLU A 141 20.25 6.20 -1.98
N VAL A 142 18.96 6.52 -1.78
CA VAL A 142 18.49 7.91 -1.59
C VAL A 142 18.26 8.32 -0.14
N GLY A 143 18.62 7.46 0.82
CA GLY A 143 18.41 7.70 2.25
C GLY A 143 16.94 7.93 2.61
N ALA A 144 16.02 7.16 2.03
CA ALA A 144 14.59 7.33 2.26
C ALA A 144 14.20 6.93 3.70
N VAL A 145 13.31 7.72 4.31
CA VAL A 145 12.81 7.50 5.67
C VAL A 145 11.60 6.58 5.72
N ILE A 146 10.90 6.41 4.59
CA ILE A 146 9.81 5.46 4.42
C ILE A 146 9.66 5.12 2.94
N GLY A 147 9.21 3.90 2.66
CA GLY A 147 8.88 3.49 1.31
C GLY A 147 8.04 2.24 1.28
N GLY A 148 7.85 1.66 0.09
CA GLY A 148 7.08 0.44 -0.04
C GLY A 148 6.43 0.26 -1.40
N GLU A 149 5.36 -0.50 -1.42
CA GLU A 149 4.62 -0.85 -2.63
C GLU A 149 3.13 -0.54 -2.46
N GLY A 150 2.47 -0.20 -3.57
CA GLY A 150 1.04 0.12 -3.64
C GLY A 150 0.10 -1.05 -3.33
N ASN A 151 0.64 -2.21 -2.97
CA ASN A 151 -0.10 -3.40 -2.56
C ASN A 151 -0.32 -3.49 -1.02
N GLY A 152 -0.13 -2.37 -0.32
CA GLY A 152 -0.19 -2.30 1.14
C GLY A 152 1.13 -2.58 1.86
N GLY A 153 2.18 -2.97 1.14
CA GLY A 153 3.49 -3.28 1.69
C GLY A 153 4.28 -2.05 2.13
N VAL A 154 4.30 -1.76 3.43
CA VAL A 154 5.03 -0.64 4.03
C VAL A 154 6.43 -1.08 4.46
N ILE A 155 7.44 -0.28 4.13
CA ILE A 155 8.84 -0.48 4.54
C ILE A 155 9.29 0.73 5.33
N TYR A 156 9.69 0.51 6.59
CA TYR A 156 10.14 1.57 7.49
C TYR A 156 11.55 1.27 8.01
N PRO A 157 12.60 1.91 7.45
CA PRO A 157 14.00 1.58 7.73
C PRO A 157 14.42 1.68 9.19
N ALA A 158 13.78 2.52 9.99
CA ALA A 158 14.07 2.62 11.42
C ALA A 158 13.64 1.37 12.21
N SER A 159 12.75 0.54 11.64
CA SER A 159 12.48 -0.83 12.09
C SER A 159 13.40 -1.81 11.35
N HIS A 160 13.17 -1.98 10.04
CA HIS A 160 14.00 -2.81 9.15
C HIS A 160 13.69 -2.56 7.67
N TYR A 161 14.47 -3.15 6.77
CA TYR A 161 14.26 -3.10 5.31
C TYR A 161 13.51 -4.34 4.79
N GLY A 162 12.22 -4.42 5.09
CA GLY A 162 11.29 -5.43 4.60
C GLY A 162 9.87 -4.89 4.70
N ARG A 163 8.93 -5.45 3.92
CA ARG A 163 7.52 -5.09 4.06
C ARG A 163 6.99 -5.66 5.39
N ASP A 164 6.33 -4.81 6.16
CA ASP A 164 5.85 -5.15 7.49
C ASP A 164 4.48 -4.51 7.76
N ALA A 165 3.44 -5.33 7.75
CA ALA A 165 2.09 -4.89 8.05
C ALA A 165 1.92 -4.43 9.51
N LEU A 166 2.69 -4.98 10.46
CA LEU A 166 2.64 -4.60 11.87
C LEU A 166 3.13 -3.17 12.06
N VAL A 167 4.23 -2.82 11.41
CA VAL A 167 4.74 -1.45 11.40
C VAL A 167 3.73 -0.52 10.70
N GLY A 168 3.14 -0.95 9.59
CA GLY A 168 2.06 -0.23 8.92
C GLY A 168 0.88 0.07 9.86
N ILE A 169 0.41 -0.93 10.60
CA ILE A 169 -0.69 -0.79 11.59
C ILE A 169 -0.31 0.19 12.69
N ALA A 170 0.88 0.04 13.28
CA ALA A 170 1.34 0.90 14.37
C ALA A 170 1.46 2.37 13.94
N LEU A 171 2.05 2.63 12.78
CA LEU A 171 2.16 3.98 12.21
C LEU A 171 0.79 4.55 11.87
N PHE A 172 -0.10 3.75 11.28
CA PHE A 172 -1.45 4.21 10.93
C PHE A 172 -2.27 4.56 12.17
N LEU A 173 -2.28 3.70 13.20
CA LEU A 173 -3.00 3.97 14.44
C LEU A 173 -2.44 5.18 15.18
N SER A 174 -1.12 5.36 15.18
CA SER A 174 -0.49 6.56 15.73
C SER A 174 -0.98 7.82 15.00
N HIS A 175 -0.99 7.78 13.67
CA HIS A 175 -1.47 8.88 12.84
C HIS A 175 -2.93 9.22 13.12
N LEU A 176 -3.81 8.20 13.11
CA LEU A 176 -5.23 8.37 13.34
C LEU A 176 -5.51 8.96 14.74
N ALA A 177 -4.79 8.49 15.76
CA ALA A 177 -4.91 9.00 17.12
C ALA A 177 -4.50 10.48 17.24
N HIS A 178 -3.47 10.92 16.51
CA HIS A 178 -3.05 12.32 16.46
C HIS A 178 -4.02 13.21 15.67
N GLU A 179 -4.61 12.69 14.60
CA GLU A 179 -5.52 13.46 13.73
C GLU A 179 -6.93 13.59 14.31
N GLY A 180 -7.40 12.63 15.12
CA GLY A 180 -8.73 12.66 15.74
C GLY A 180 -9.89 12.62 14.75
N LYS A 181 -9.65 12.09 13.54
CA LYS A 181 -10.63 11.97 12.45
C LYS A 181 -11.20 10.57 12.37
N LYS A 182 -12.34 10.42 11.67
CA LYS A 182 -12.73 9.11 11.16
C LYS A 182 -11.75 8.64 10.09
N VAL A 183 -11.69 7.33 9.85
CA VAL A 183 -10.79 6.75 8.85
C VAL A 183 -11.16 7.21 7.44
N SER A 184 -12.45 7.26 7.11
CA SER A 184 -12.92 7.78 5.83
C SER A 184 -12.56 9.27 5.61
N GLU A 185 -12.62 10.08 6.66
CA GLU A 185 -12.26 11.50 6.63
C GLU A 185 -10.74 11.69 6.46
N LEU A 186 -9.95 10.90 7.18
CA LEU A 186 -8.49 10.86 7.01
C LEU A 186 -8.13 10.48 5.57
N ARG A 187 -8.77 9.44 5.02
CA ARG A 187 -8.57 9.00 3.64
C ARG A 187 -8.88 10.10 2.63
N ALA A 188 -9.98 10.84 2.85
CA ALA A 188 -10.43 11.92 1.97
C ALA A 188 -9.51 13.14 1.97
N SER A 189 -8.61 13.26 2.96
CA SER A 189 -7.66 14.38 3.04
C SER A 189 -6.46 14.27 2.08
N TYR A 190 -6.26 13.11 1.45
CA TYR A 190 -5.17 12.86 0.50
C TYR A 190 -5.60 13.08 -0.96
N PRO A 191 -4.67 13.43 -1.87
CA PRO A 191 -4.94 13.51 -3.30
C PRO A 191 -5.65 12.25 -3.79
N ALA A 192 -6.80 12.40 -4.46
CA ALA A 192 -7.60 11.27 -4.90
C ALA A 192 -7.22 10.86 -6.32
N TYR A 193 -6.79 9.61 -6.46
CA TYR A 193 -6.52 8.99 -7.76
C TYR A 193 -7.37 7.73 -7.93
N PHE A 194 -7.92 7.59 -9.14
CA PHE A 194 -8.57 6.37 -9.58
C PHE A 194 -7.54 5.47 -10.26
N MET A 195 -7.41 4.24 -9.77
CA MET A 195 -6.46 3.26 -10.30
C MET A 195 -7.21 2.22 -11.13
N ALA A 196 -6.79 2.04 -12.38
CA ALA A 196 -7.21 0.92 -13.22
C ALA A 196 -5.99 0.05 -13.53
N LYS A 197 -6.06 -1.24 -13.15
CA LYS A 197 -5.03 -2.23 -13.41
C LYS A 197 -5.60 -3.29 -14.35
N ASN A 198 -5.02 -3.43 -15.54
CA ASN A 198 -5.43 -4.42 -16.54
C ASN A 198 -4.25 -5.31 -16.90
N ARG A 199 -4.56 -6.58 -17.21
CA ARG A 199 -3.60 -7.54 -17.76
C ARG A 199 -4.03 -7.90 -19.17
N VAL A 200 -3.05 -7.95 -20.08
CA VAL A 200 -3.22 -8.46 -21.44
C VAL A 200 -2.33 -9.67 -21.59
N ASP A 201 -2.91 -10.83 -21.87
CA ASP A 201 -2.13 -12.01 -22.20
C ASP A 201 -1.60 -11.86 -23.63
N LEU A 202 -0.28 -11.95 -23.76
CA LEU A 202 0.42 -11.79 -25.03
C LEU A 202 0.85 -13.15 -25.55
N THR A 203 0.90 -13.28 -26.87
CA THR A 203 1.44 -14.48 -27.51
C THR A 203 2.98 -14.42 -27.47
N PRO A 204 3.69 -15.57 -27.45
CA PRO A 204 5.15 -15.59 -27.36
C PRO A 204 5.89 -14.85 -28.49
N ASP A 205 5.23 -14.70 -29.64
CA ASP A 205 5.72 -13.98 -30.83
C ASP A 205 5.48 -12.46 -30.78
N THR A 206 4.78 -11.96 -29.76
CA THR A 206 4.56 -10.52 -29.58
C THR A 206 5.87 -9.83 -29.20
N ASP A 207 6.37 -8.95 -30.06
CA ASP A 207 7.53 -8.09 -29.77
C ASP A 207 7.12 -6.93 -28.84
N VAL A 208 7.12 -7.23 -27.53
CA VAL A 208 6.75 -6.26 -26.50
C VAL A 208 7.72 -5.08 -26.44
N ASP A 209 9.01 -5.30 -26.70
CA ASP A 209 10.00 -4.22 -26.64
C ASP A 209 9.79 -3.21 -27.77
N ALA A 210 9.46 -3.68 -28.98
CA ALA A 210 9.07 -2.80 -30.07
C ALA A 210 7.79 -2.01 -29.77
N ILE A 211 6.80 -2.63 -29.11
CA ILE A 211 5.57 -1.95 -28.68
C ILE A 211 5.90 -0.84 -27.68
N LEU A 212 6.68 -1.14 -26.64
CA LEU A 212 7.07 -0.17 -25.62
C LEU A 212 7.91 0.97 -26.20
N ALA A 213 8.85 0.67 -27.10
CA ALA A 213 9.63 1.70 -27.82
C ALA A 213 8.73 2.63 -28.64
N LYS A 214 7.71 2.08 -29.33
CA LYS A 214 6.74 2.87 -30.08
C LYS A 214 5.90 3.75 -29.17
N VAL A 215 5.47 3.25 -28.01
CA VAL A 215 4.74 4.07 -27.03
C VAL A 215 5.63 5.21 -26.52
N LYS A 216 6.89 4.94 -26.19
CA LYS A 216 7.85 5.95 -25.75
C LYS A 216 8.00 7.08 -26.79
N GLU A 217 8.12 6.73 -28.07
CA GLU A 217 8.22 7.71 -29.15
C GLU A 217 6.93 8.53 -29.34
N LEU A 218 5.76 7.89 -29.26
CA LEU A 218 4.46 8.56 -29.39
C LEU A 218 4.23 9.63 -28.32
N TYR A 219 4.75 9.42 -27.11
CA TYR A 219 4.55 10.31 -25.97
C TYR A 219 5.83 11.04 -25.52
N LYS A 220 6.83 11.17 -26.41
CA LYS A 220 8.14 11.76 -26.08
C LYS A 220 8.13 13.20 -25.55
N SER A 221 7.00 13.91 -25.69
CA SER A 221 6.79 15.25 -25.13
C SER A 221 6.36 15.24 -23.66
N GLU A 222 5.95 14.09 -23.13
CA GLU A 222 5.55 13.90 -21.74
C GLU A 222 6.74 13.46 -20.87
N GLU A 223 6.57 13.46 -19.54
CA GLU A 223 7.56 12.90 -18.63
C GLU A 223 7.53 11.37 -18.73
N ILE A 224 8.64 10.78 -19.18
CA ILE A 224 8.75 9.33 -19.36
C ILE A 224 9.78 8.76 -18.38
N ASN A 225 9.41 7.67 -17.72
CA ASN A 225 10.31 6.83 -16.95
C ASN A 225 10.26 5.40 -17.52
N ASP A 226 11.42 4.86 -17.88
CA ASP A 226 11.57 3.56 -18.53
C ASP A 226 12.45 2.56 -17.77
N ILE A 227 12.60 2.72 -16.45
CA ILE A 227 13.38 1.77 -15.63
C ILE A 227 12.73 0.38 -15.51
N ASP A 228 11.41 0.29 -15.69
CA ASP A 228 10.63 -0.96 -15.65
C ASP A 228 9.45 -0.84 -16.61
N GLY A 229 9.67 -1.13 -17.89
CA GLY A 229 8.66 -0.88 -18.93
C GLY A 229 8.63 0.59 -19.36
N VAL A 230 7.44 1.16 -19.53
CA VAL A 230 7.24 2.57 -19.89
C VAL A 230 6.14 3.17 -19.01
N LYS A 231 6.52 4.10 -18.14
CA LYS A 231 5.61 4.97 -17.41
C LYS A 231 5.60 6.35 -18.07
N ILE A 232 4.40 6.85 -18.33
CA ILE A 232 4.13 8.15 -18.93
C ILE A 232 3.37 8.97 -17.90
N ASP A 233 3.97 10.04 -17.42
CA ASP A 233 3.40 10.98 -16.48
C ASP A 233 2.88 12.21 -17.24
N PHE A 234 1.55 12.39 -17.21
CA PHE A 234 0.85 13.60 -17.63
C PHE A 234 0.60 14.50 -16.41
N PRO A 235 0.13 15.76 -16.60
CA PRO A 235 -0.09 16.69 -15.48
C PRO A 235 -0.97 16.13 -14.36
N ASP A 236 -2.05 15.43 -14.68
CA ASP A 236 -3.08 14.96 -13.72
C ASP A 236 -3.26 13.43 -13.67
N LYS A 237 -2.62 12.68 -14.57
CA LYS A 237 -2.78 11.22 -14.72
C LYS A 237 -1.50 10.56 -15.21
N TRP A 238 -1.42 9.25 -15.09
CA TRP A 238 -0.30 8.46 -15.63
C TRP A 238 -0.79 7.14 -16.20
N VAL A 239 0.07 6.56 -17.04
CA VAL A 239 -0.09 5.19 -17.53
C VAL A 239 1.24 4.48 -17.34
N HIS A 240 1.20 3.23 -16.87
CA HIS A 240 2.38 2.39 -16.73
C HIS A 240 2.16 1.07 -17.47
N LEU A 241 3.04 0.77 -18.43
CA LEU A 241 3.03 -0.44 -19.23
C LEU A 241 4.31 -1.22 -18.94
N ARG A 242 4.20 -2.42 -18.40
CA ARG A 242 5.36 -3.28 -18.11
C ARG A 242 5.09 -4.74 -18.42
N LYS A 243 6.17 -5.49 -18.66
CA LYS A 243 6.14 -6.94 -18.77
C LYS A 243 5.88 -7.56 -17.38
N SER A 244 5.17 -8.68 -17.33
CA SER A 244 5.11 -9.50 -16.11
C SER A 244 6.49 -10.08 -15.82
N ASN A 245 6.85 -10.20 -14.54
CA ASN A 245 8.09 -10.90 -14.12
C ASN A 245 7.83 -12.38 -13.79
N THR A 246 6.56 -12.80 -13.87
CA THR A 246 6.07 -14.17 -13.64
C THR A 246 5.46 -14.74 -14.90
#